data_AF-A0AAW7CAZ5-F1
#
_entry.id   AF-A0AAW7CAZ5-F1
#
_cell.length_a   1.000
_cell.length_b   1.000
_cell.length_c   1.000
_cell.angle_alpha   90.00
_cell.angle_beta   90.00
_cell.angle_gamma   90.00
#
_symmetry.space_group_name_H-M   'P 1'
#
loop_
_entity.id
_entity.type
_entity.pdbx_description
1 polymer ?
#
loop_
_entity_poly.entity_id
_entity_poly.type
_entity_poly.pdbx_seq_one_letter_code
_entity_poly.pdbx_strand_id
1 'polypeptide(L)'
;MELVMEKKTGYNVHDRLFKELIQNFFQEFMEAFFPDVSADLDYRRVRFLSQEQFTDFPGGEQKRVDILAETKVKGKDTVILIHVEPQSYYEKPFPERMFRYYMMISLRHQKPVLPIAVFSYEEKTETPDTYTFAFHNIEILRFHYLSIHLMKQNWRNYIRSNNPVAAALLSKMGYTEKERVQVKLEFLRMLARMELDPAKMRLLHGFFDYYLKLNEKEEAEVMENIKMLDPDEAEQVLKLPNSYFDRGFKRGKEEGREEGIEIGVEKGREEERKKLLQTIPIAIKMLLAGMELQLIVEKTGLSQTEVEKIKQQLEHS
;
A
#
# COMPACT_ATOMS: atom_id res chain seq x y z
N MET A 1 -22.11 5.81 -28.54
CA MET A 1 -21.65 4.75 -27.62
C MET A 1 -20.40 5.29 -26.95
N GLU A 2 -20.60 6.00 -25.85
CA GLU A 2 -19.51 6.63 -25.08
C GLU A 2 -18.58 5.53 -24.55
N LEU A 3 -17.31 5.62 -24.92
CA LEU A 3 -16.24 4.90 -24.25
C LEU A 3 -16.10 5.48 -22.84
N VAL A 4 -16.74 4.82 -21.88
CA VAL A 4 -16.41 5.00 -20.47
C VAL A 4 -15.06 4.33 -20.25
N MET A 5 -13.99 5.11 -20.31
CA MET A 5 -12.70 4.71 -19.74
C MET A 5 -12.82 4.74 -18.21
N GLU A 6 -13.34 3.66 -17.64
CA GLU A 6 -13.38 3.49 -16.19
C GLU A 6 -11.98 3.17 -15.63
N LYS A 7 -11.68 3.79 -14.48
CA LYS A 7 -10.37 3.98 -13.85
C LYS A 7 -9.51 2.70 -13.69
N LYS A 8 -8.45 2.59 -14.50
CA LYS A 8 -7.39 1.55 -14.45
C LYS A 8 -6.25 1.81 -13.44
N THR A 9 -6.44 2.67 -12.43
CA THR A 9 -5.31 3.11 -11.58
C THR A 9 -5.05 2.23 -10.35
N GLY A 10 -6.05 1.49 -9.84
CA GLY A 10 -5.90 0.63 -8.65
C GLY A 10 -5.38 -0.79 -8.91
N TYR A 11 -5.60 -1.32 -10.11
CA TYR A 11 -5.26 -2.70 -10.51
C TYR A 11 -3.75 -2.98 -10.39
N ASN A 12 -2.91 -2.01 -10.77
CA ASN A 12 -1.47 -2.20 -10.90
C ASN A 12 -0.72 -2.25 -9.54
N VAL A 13 -1.25 -1.60 -8.50
CA VAL A 13 -0.56 -1.52 -7.20
C VAL A 13 -0.74 -2.81 -6.40
N HIS A 14 -1.96 -3.39 -6.40
CA HIS A 14 -2.24 -4.65 -5.71
C HIS A 14 -1.34 -5.78 -6.24
N ASP A 15 -1.36 -5.97 -7.55
CA ASP A 15 -0.63 -7.05 -8.21
C ASP A 15 0.87 -6.89 -7.99
N ARG A 16 1.38 -5.65 -8.06
CA ARG A 16 2.77 -5.34 -7.76
C ARG A 16 3.14 -5.70 -6.31
N LEU A 17 2.31 -5.34 -5.33
CA LEU A 17 2.58 -5.62 -3.91
C LEU A 17 2.59 -7.12 -3.61
N PHE A 18 1.61 -7.87 -4.12
CA PHE A 18 1.57 -9.33 -3.97
C PHE A 18 2.75 -10.00 -4.66
N LYS A 19 3.08 -9.55 -5.87
CA LYS A 19 4.22 -10.05 -6.61
C LYS A 19 5.53 -9.80 -5.87
N GLU A 20 5.76 -8.59 -5.40
CA GLU A 20 6.96 -8.22 -4.67
C GLU A 20 7.08 -9.03 -3.37
N LEU A 21 5.98 -9.18 -2.62
CA LEU A 21 5.93 -10.00 -1.41
C LEU A 21 6.29 -11.47 -1.70
N ILE A 22 5.58 -12.10 -2.66
CA ILE A 22 5.77 -13.52 -2.94
C ILE A 22 7.16 -13.78 -3.54
N GLN A 23 7.69 -12.91 -4.39
CA GLN A 23 9.03 -13.10 -4.97
C GLN A 23 10.15 -12.96 -3.95
N ASN A 24 10.06 -11.99 -3.02
CA ASN A 24 11.09 -11.77 -2.00
C ASN A 24 11.06 -12.81 -0.88
N PHE A 25 9.91 -13.47 -0.68
CA PHE A 25 9.68 -14.40 0.42
C PHE A 25 9.02 -15.70 -0.06
N PHE A 26 9.46 -16.21 -1.20
CA PHE A 26 8.81 -17.35 -1.87
C PHE A 26 8.87 -18.64 -1.06
N GLN A 27 10.00 -18.88 -0.39
CA GLN A 27 10.14 -20.04 0.49
C GLN A 27 9.13 -19.95 1.64
N GLU A 28 9.10 -18.82 2.33
CA GLU A 28 8.23 -18.57 3.47
C GLU A 28 6.75 -18.60 3.06
N PHE A 29 6.40 -18.12 1.86
CA PHE A 29 5.06 -18.26 1.29
C PHE A 29 4.66 -19.73 1.13
N MET A 30 5.53 -20.53 0.51
CA MET A 30 5.25 -21.96 0.32
C MET A 30 5.18 -22.72 1.65
N GLU A 31 6.06 -22.41 2.61
CA GLU A 31 6.03 -23.00 3.95
C GLU A 31 4.74 -22.67 4.73
N ALA A 32 4.24 -21.44 4.60
CA ALA A 32 3.05 -21.00 5.33
C ALA A 32 1.75 -21.63 4.80
N PHE A 33 1.64 -21.78 3.47
CA PHE A 33 0.34 -22.07 2.83
C PHE A 33 0.30 -23.39 2.05
N PHE A 34 1.46 -23.95 1.70
CA PHE A 34 1.58 -25.22 0.98
C PHE A 34 2.72 -26.07 1.58
N PRO A 35 2.68 -26.38 2.89
CA PRO A 35 3.80 -26.99 3.62
C PRO A 35 4.23 -28.34 3.03
N ASP A 36 3.28 -29.16 2.59
CA ASP A 36 3.56 -30.46 1.98
C ASP A 36 4.34 -30.31 0.67
N VAL A 37 3.97 -29.33 -0.16
CA VAL A 37 4.71 -29.01 -1.39
C VAL A 37 6.07 -28.42 -1.04
N SER A 38 6.14 -27.52 -0.06
CA SER A 38 7.36 -26.85 0.37
C SER A 38 8.44 -27.85 0.83
N ALA A 39 8.02 -28.89 1.56
CA ALA A 39 8.91 -29.96 2.01
C ALA A 39 9.70 -30.59 0.84
N ASP A 40 9.11 -30.65 -0.36
CA ASP A 40 9.68 -31.27 -1.55
C ASP A 40 10.52 -30.31 -2.43
N LEU A 41 10.55 -29.00 -2.18
CA LEU A 41 11.25 -28.03 -3.06
C LEU A 41 12.66 -27.67 -2.58
N ASP A 42 13.63 -27.56 -3.50
CA ASP A 42 14.99 -27.06 -3.21
C ASP A 42 15.13 -25.54 -3.42
N TYR A 43 14.90 -24.76 -2.35
CA TYR A 43 14.91 -23.30 -2.39
C TYR A 43 16.25 -22.65 -2.80
N ARG A 44 17.38 -23.36 -2.66
CA ARG A 44 18.70 -22.84 -3.05
C ARG A 44 18.85 -22.64 -4.56
N ARG A 45 17.96 -23.26 -5.34
CA ARG A 45 17.97 -23.24 -6.81
C ARG A 45 16.79 -22.47 -7.40
N VAL A 46 16.04 -21.73 -6.59
CA VAL A 46 14.90 -20.95 -7.08
C VAL A 46 15.39 -19.86 -8.02
N ARG A 47 14.84 -19.85 -9.23
CA ARG A 47 15.04 -18.80 -10.21
C ARG A 47 13.68 -18.33 -10.71
N PHE A 48 13.40 -17.03 -10.57
CA PHE A 48 12.22 -16.46 -11.19
C PHE A 48 12.47 -16.25 -12.68
N LEU A 49 11.63 -16.84 -13.51
CA LEU A 49 11.65 -16.62 -14.95
C LEU A 49 11.01 -15.26 -15.23
N SER A 50 11.71 -14.43 -16.02
CA SER A 50 11.24 -13.08 -16.38
C SER A 50 9.87 -13.16 -17.02
N GLN A 51 8.96 -12.24 -16.66
CA GLN A 51 7.59 -12.17 -17.14
C GLN A 51 7.50 -12.47 -18.63
N GLU A 52 7.09 -13.68 -18.93
CA GLU A 52 6.90 -14.08 -20.30
C GLU A 52 5.63 -13.39 -20.80
N GLN A 53 5.79 -12.49 -21.76
CA GLN A 53 4.65 -11.95 -22.49
C GLN A 53 4.12 -13.11 -23.34
N PHE A 54 2.98 -13.67 -22.93
CA PHE A 54 2.21 -14.52 -23.82
C PHE A 54 1.42 -13.57 -24.71
N THR A 55 1.95 -13.31 -25.90
CA THR A 55 1.37 -12.38 -26.88
C THR A 55 0.11 -12.95 -27.55
N ASP A 56 -0.14 -14.25 -27.39
CA ASP A 56 -1.15 -14.99 -28.15
C ASP A 56 -2.31 -15.47 -27.26
N PHE A 57 -2.89 -14.56 -26.47
CA PHE A 57 -4.18 -14.85 -25.83
C PHE A 57 -5.32 -14.72 -26.86
N PRO A 58 -6.18 -15.73 -27.04
CA PRO A 58 -7.38 -15.60 -27.86
C PRO A 58 -8.26 -14.49 -27.26
N GLY A 59 -8.42 -13.38 -27.98
CA GLY A 59 -9.14 -12.17 -27.52
C GLY A 59 -8.31 -10.88 -27.54
N GLY A 60 -7.00 -10.94 -27.87
CA GLY A 60 -6.17 -9.74 -28.06
C GLY A 60 -5.68 -9.06 -26.77
N GLU A 61 -6.00 -9.62 -25.60
CA GLU A 61 -5.46 -9.14 -24.32
C GLU A 61 -4.06 -9.71 -24.08
N GLN A 62 -3.05 -8.85 -24.02
CA GLN A 62 -1.73 -9.23 -23.51
C GLN A 62 -1.82 -9.49 -22.00
N LYS A 63 -2.04 -10.75 -21.59
CA LYS A 63 -1.95 -11.14 -20.17
C LYS A 63 -0.56 -11.69 -19.86
N ARG A 64 0.04 -11.17 -18.79
CA ARG A 64 1.35 -11.58 -18.31
C ARG A 64 1.16 -12.62 -17.22
N VAL A 65 1.98 -13.68 -17.24
CA VAL A 65 2.09 -14.55 -16.07
C VAL A 65 2.80 -13.77 -14.97
N ASP A 66 2.20 -13.71 -13.79
CA ASP A 66 2.67 -12.83 -12.73
C ASP A 66 3.95 -13.34 -12.08
N ILE A 67 3.94 -14.60 -11.64
CA ILE A 67 5.07 -15.22 -10.95
C ILE A 67 5.29 -16.63 -11.50
N LEU A 68 6.49 -16.87 -12.02
CA LEU A 68 6.92 -18.19 -12.46
C LEU A 68 8.28 -18.51 -11.84
N ALA A 69 8.28 -19.38 -10.83
CA ALA A 69 9.48 -19.81 -10.13
C ALA A 69 9.93 -21.18 -10.65
N GLU A 70 11.17 -21.27 -11.14
CA GLU A 70 11.81 -22.53 -11.49
C GLU A 70 12.61 -23.05 -10.30
N THR A 71 12.44 -24.32 -9.94
CA THR A 71 13.22 -24.97 -8.88
C THR A 71 13.36 -26.48 -9.12
N LYS A 72 14.11 -27.19 -8.26
CA LYS A 72 14.22 -28.65 -8.29
C LYS A 72 13.39 -29.30 -7.19
N VAL A 73 12.91 -30.50 -7.48
CA VAL A 73 12.33 -31.39 -6.47
C VAL A 73 13.47 -32.07 -5.69
N LYS A 74 13.44 -31.99 -4.35
CA LYS A 74 14.45 -32.61 -3.48
C LYS A 74 14.55 -34.11 -3.75
N GLY A 75 15.77 -34.61 -3.80
CA GLY A 75 16.04 -36.04 -4.02
C GLY A 75 15.71 -36.56 -5.43
N LYS A 76 15.28 -35.70 -6.35
CA LYS A 76 14.99 -36.05 -7.76
C LYS A 76 15.77 -35.12 -8.68
N ASP A 77 16.07 -35.57 -9.90
CA ASP A 77 16.63 -34.70 -10.94
C ASP A 77 15.56 -33.94 -11.74
N THR A 78 14.36 -33.82 -11.16
CA THR A 78 13.23 -33.14 -11.80
C THR A 78 13.27 -31.65 -11.50
N VAL A 79 13.26 -30.83 -12.55
CA VAL A 79 13.01 -29.39 -12.49
C VAL A 79 11.51 -29.16 -12.62
N ILE A 80 10.95 -28.33 -11.74
CA ILE A 80 9.53 -27.97 -11.71
C ILE A 80 9.37 -26.45 -11.80
N LEU A 81 8.29 -26.02 -12.44
CA LEU A 81 7.86 -24.63 -12.47
C LEU A 81 6.67 -24.43 -11.52
N ILE A 82 6.74 -23.44 -10.65
CA ILE A 82 5.64 -23.02 -9.79
C ILE A 82 5.08 -21.73 -10.36
N HIS A 83 3.86 -21.78 -10.88
CA HIS A 83 3.13 -20.60 -11.35
C HIS A 83 2.23 -20.12 -10.22
N VAL A 84 2.41 -18.87 -9.79
CA VAL A 84 1.55 -18.24 -8.78
C VAL A 84 0.80 -17.08 -9.42
N GLU A 85 -0.52 -17.09 -9.30
CA GLU A 85 -1.44 -16.07 -9.80
C GLU A 85 -2.19 -15.41 -8.64
N PRO A 86 -1.75 -14.22 -8.19
CA PRO A 86 -2.54 -13.38 -7.30
C PRO A 86 -3.80 -12.86 -7.99
N GLN A 87 -4.95 -12.93 -7.31
CA GLN A 87 -6.23 -12.52 -7.87
C GLN A 87 -7.04 -11.68 -6.88
N SER A 88 -7.27 -10.41 -7.24
CA SER A 88 -7.86 -9.39 -6.36
C SER A 88 -9.36 -9.15 -6.52
N TYR A 89 -9.99 -9.80 -7.51
CA TYR A 89 -11.42 -9.71 -7.78
C TYR A 89 -11.95 -11.06 -8.28
N TYR A 90 -13.25 -11.31 -8.09
CA TYR A 90 -13.88 -12.51 -8.61
C TYR A 90 -13.96 -12.47 -10.14
N GLU A 91 -13.55 -13.56 -10.79
CA GLU A 91 -13.65 -13.75 -12.24
C GLU A 91 -14.27 -15.11 -12.53
N LYS A 92 -15.45 -15.13 -13.15
CA LYS A 92 -16.20 -16.37 -13.41
C LYS A 92 -15.40 -17.43 -14.21
N PRO A 93 -14.66 -17.09 -15.29
CA PRO A 93 -13.83 -18.06 -16.02
C PRO A 93 -12.42 -18.28 -15.42
N PHE A 94 -12.18 -18.01 -14.14
CA PHE A 94 -10.84 -18.11 -13.54
C PHE A 94 -10.20 -19.51 -13.68
N PRO A 95 -10.89 -20.64 -13.43
CA PRO A 95 -10.29 -21.97 -13.60
C PRO A 95 -9.85 -22.25 -15.05
N GLU A 96 -10.63 -21.80 -16.03
CA GLU A 96 -10.27 -21.90 -17.44
C GLU A 96 -9.02 -21.05 -17.75
N ARG A 97 -8.92 -19.84 -17.18
CA ARG A 97 -7.73 -18.99 -17.31
C ARG A 97 -6.49 -19.66 -16.74
N MET A 98 -6.58 -20.28 -15.56
CA MET A 98 -5.48 -21.07 -14.98
C MET A 98 -5.08 -22.25 -15.87
N PHE A 99 -6.06 -22.96 -16.46
CA PHE A 99 -5.76 -24.03 -17.41
C PHE A 99 -5.01 -23.52 -18.65
N ARG A 100 -5.45 -22.39 -19.21
CA ARG A 100 -4.76 -21.75 -20.37
C ARG A 100 -3.33 -21.37 -20.02
N TYR A 101 -3.09 -20.75 -18.87
CA TYR A 101 -1.74 -20.44 -18.40
C TYR A 101 -0.87 -21.69 -18.25
N TYR A 102 -1.38 -22.72 -17.59
CA TYR A 102 -0.71 -24.00 -17.45
C TYR A 102 -0.29 -24.58 -18.81
N MET A 103 -1.21 -24.60 -19.79
CA MET A 103 -0.92 -25.12 -21.13
C MET A 103 0.21 -24.36 -21.82
N MET A 104 0.18 -23.02 -21.79
CA MET A 104 1.20 -22.21 -22.43
C MET A 104 2.58 -22.37 -21.78
N ILE A 105 2.64 -22.38 -20.44
CA ILE A 105 3.89 -22.57 -19.70
C ILE A 105 4.44 -23.98 -19.98
N SER A 106 3.59 -25.00 -19.92
CA SER A 106 3.97 -26.39 -20.14
C SER A 106 4.52 -26.61 -21.56
N LEU A 107 3.85 -26.07 -22.58
CA LEU A 107 4.29 -26.19 -23.98
C LEU A 107 5.63 -25.52 -24.23
N ARG A 108 5.84 -24.33 -23.65
CA ARG A 108 7.08 -23.57 -23.85
C ARG A 108 8.27 -24.19 -23.13
N HIS A 109 8.08 -24.57 -21.87
CA HIS A 109 9.19 -24.99 -21.02
C HIS A 109 9.42 -26.49 -21.00
N GLN A 110 8.42 -27.29 -21.39
CA GLN A 110 8.46 -28.75 -21.40
C GLN A 110 8.89 -29.33 -20.03
N LYS A 111 8.41 -28.69 -18.96
CA LYS A 111 8.67 -29.06 -17.56
C LYS A 111 7.33 -29.20 -16.83
N PRO A 112 7.26 -30.04 -15.78
CA PRO A 112 6.12 -30.05 -14.88
C PRO A 112 5.82 -28.65 -14.34
N VAL A 113 4.54 -28.27 -14.31
CA VAL A 113 4.07 -26.98 -13.80
C VAL A 113 3.09 -27.22 -12.67
N LEU A 114 3.31 -26.58 -11.52
CA LEU A 114 2.37 -26.51 -10.41
C LEU A 114 1.70 -25.13 -10.41
N PRO A 115 0.42 -25.04 -10.83
CA PRO A 115 -0.35 -23.81 -10.77
C PRO A 115 -0.92 -23.58 -9.37
N ILE A 116 -0.76 -22.35 -8.88
CA ILE A 116 -1.23 -21.88 -7.57
C ILE A 116 -1.98 -20.56 -7.74
N ALA A 117 -3.20 -20.47 -7.22
CA ALA A 117 -3.97 -19.23 -7.16
C ALA A 117 -3.98 -18.64 -5.74
N VAL A 118 -3.80 -17.33 -5.62
CA VAL A 118 -3.87 -16.60 -4.34
C VAL A 118 -5.01 -15.59 -4.42
N PHE A 119 -6.16 -15.93 -3.84
CA PHE A 119 -7.35 -15.09 -3.86
C PHE A 119 -7.37 -14.14 -2.65
N SER A 120 -7.50 -12.84 -2.93
CA SER A 120 -7.42 -11.77 -1.93
C SER A 120 -8.70 -10.90 -1.85
N TYR A 121 -9.74 -11.21 -2.62
CA TYR A 121 -11.04 -10.55 -2.52
C TYR A 121 -11.87 -11.03 -1.32
N GLU A 122 -12.79 -10.18 -0.89
CA GLU A 122 -13.64 -10.38 0.30
C GLU A 122 -14.85 -11.27 0.05
N GLU A 123 -15.18 -11.53 -1.21
CA GLU A 123 -16.30 -12.38 -1.58
C GLU A 123 -16.06 -13.83 -1.12
N LYS A 124 -17.01 -14.35 -0.34
CA LYS A 124 -16.98 -15.73 0.16
C LYS A 124 -17.36 -16.77 -0.89
N THR A 125 -17.53 -16.36 -2.15
CA THR A 125 -17.87 -17.25 -3.26
C THR A 125 -16.86 -18.40 -3.33
N GLU A 126 -17.39 -19.61 -3.48
CA GLU A 126 -16.56 -20.75 -3.81
C GLU A 126 -16.05 -20.57 -5.24
N THR A 127 -14.73 -20.53 -5.37
CA THR A 127 -14.07 -20.54 -6.66
C THR A 127 -13.57 -21.96 -6.87
N PRO A 128 -14.08 -22.68 -7.88
CA PRO A 128 -13.65 -24.06 -8.12
C PRO A 128 -12.15 -24.13 -8.35
N ASP A 129 -11.47 -25.07 -7.71
CA ASP A 129 -10.05 -25.37 -7.91
C ASP A 129 -9.78 -26.27 -9.14
N THR A 130 -10.83 -26.49 -9.93
CA THR A 130 -10.84 -27.45 -11.02
C THR A 130 -11.50 -26.83 -12.26
N TYR A 131 -10.90 -27.05 -13.43
CA TYR A 131 -11.51 -26.79 -14.73
C TYR A 131 -11.80 -28.12 -15.42
N THR A 132 -13.06 -28.33 -15.80
CA THR A 132 -13.50 -29.54 -16.51
C THR A 132 -14.01 -29.17 -17.90
N PHE A 133 -13.48 -29.85 -18.91
CA PHE A 133 -14.05 -29.83 -20.26
C PHE A 133 -14.71 -31.19 -20.53
N ALA A 134 -16.00 -31.15 -20.81
CA ALA A 134 -16.80 -32.33 -21.12
C ALA A 134 -17.60 -32.13 -22.40
N PHE A 135 -17.78 -33.20 -23.16
CA PHE A 135 -18.66 -33.23 -24.34
C PHE A 135 -19.67 -34.36 -24.16
N HIS A 136 -20.96 -34.02 -24.13
CA HIS A 136 -22.01 -34.91 -23.65
C HIS A 136 -21.68 -35.45 -22.23
N ASN A 137 -21.73 -36.76 -22.03
CA ASN A 137 -21.44 -37.41 -20.75
C ASN A 137 -19.99 -37.89 -20.64
N ILE A 138 -19.09 -37.37 -21.47
CA ILE A 138 -17.68 -37.77 -21.51
C ILE A 138 -16.83 -36.61 -20.98
N GLU A 139 -16.15 -36.84 -19.86
CA GLU A 139 -15.11 -35.93 -19.35
C GLU A 139 -13.86 -36.10 -20.23
N ILE A 140 -13.50 -35.04 -20.96
CA ILE A 140 -12.34 -35.02 -21.85
C ILE A 140 -11.09 -34.56 -21.07
N LEU A 141 -11.28 -33.63 -20.14
CA LEU A 141 -10.20 -33.05 -19.35
C LEU A 141 -10.73 -32.65 -17.98
N ARG A 142 -9.94 -32.95 -16.95
CA ARG A 142 -10.06 -32.37 -15.62
C ARG A 142 -8.69 -31.83 -15.19
N PHE A 143 -8.61 -30.51 -15.08
CA PHE A 143 -7.40 -29.79 -14.67
C PHE A 143 -7.56 -29.29 -13.24
N HIS A 144 -6.55 -29.53 -12.40
CA HIS A 144 -6.50 -29.08 -11.01
C HIS A 144 -5.40 -28.04 -10.81
N TYR A 145 -5.66 -27.10 -9.92
CA TYR A 145 -4.65 -26.16 -9.42
C TYR A 145 -4.78 -26.02 -7.90
N LEU A 146 -3.69 -25.64 -7.23
CA LEU A 146 -3.75 -25.34 -5.80
C LEU A 146 -4.30 -23.93 -5.61
N SER A 147 -5.04 -23.70 -4.53
CA SER A 147 -5.53 -22.36 -4.25
C SER A 147 -5.53 -22.04 -2.77
N ILE A 148 -5.43 -20.76 -2.46
CA ILE A 148 -5.66 -20.22 -1.14
C ILE A 148 -6.56 -19.00 -1.23
N HIS A 149 -7.63 -19.00 -0.45
CA HIS A 149 -8.45 -17.82 -0.18
C HIS A 149 -8.02 -17.21 1.13
N LEU A 150 -7.35 -16.05 1.09
CA LEU A 150 -6.81 -15.39 2.27
C LEU A 150 -7.93 -15.03 3.26
N MET A 151 -9.04 -14.49 2.78
CA MET A 151 -10.20 -14.14 3.62
C MET A 151 -10.86 -15.34 4.32
N LYS A 152 -10.61 -16.56 3.84
CA LYS A 152 -11.07 -17.80 4.49
C LYS A 152 -10.08 -18.31 5.55
N GLN A 153 -8.88 -17.75 5.60
CA GLN A 153 -7.88 -18.07 6.61
C GLN A 153 -8.14 -17.26 7.87
N ASN A 154 -8.27 -17.94 9.02
CA ASN A 154 -8.33 -17.25 10.30
C ASN A 154 -6.93 -16.74 10.66
N TRP A 155 -6.78 -15.43 10.73
CA TRP A 155 -5.52 -14.74 11.03
C TRP A 155 -4.86 -15.25 12.32
N ARG A 156 -5.64 -15.65 13.33
CA ARG A 156 -5.14 -16.18 14.62
C ARG A 156 -4.34 -17.47 14.50
N ASN A 157 -4.55 -18.24 13.43
CA ASN A 157 -3.78 -19.45 13.20
C ASN A 157 -2.30 -19.14 12.88
N TYR A 158 -1.99 -17.90 12.49
CA TYR A 158 -0.69 -17.50 11.96
C TYR A 158 0.12 -16.61 12.92
N ILE A 159 -0.50 -15.98 13.93
CA ILE A 159 0.16 -15.00 14.81
C ILE A 159 1.30 -15.58 15.66
N ARG A 160 1.34 -16.90 15.86
CA ARG A 160 2.40 -17.59 16.59
C ARG A 160 3.53 -18.09 15.69
N SER A 161 3.38 -17.98 14.37
CA SER A 161 4.43 -18.34 13.44
C SER A 161 5.52 -17.28 13.40
N ASN A 162 6.76 -17.72 13.12
CA ASN A 162 7.86 -16.83 12.75
C ASN A 162 7.98 -16.81 11.23
N ASN A 163 6.89 -16.47 10.55
CA ASN A 163 6.84 -16.42 9.09
C ASN A 163 6.49 -14.98 8.61
N PRO A 164 7.39 -14.32 7.86
CA PRO A 164 7.21 -12.93 7.43
C PRO A 164 6.03 -12.75 6.47
N VAL A 165 5.78 -13.71 5.57
CA VAL A 165 4.67 -13.63 4.61
C VAL A 165 3.34 -13.76 5.31
N ALA A 166 3.25 -14.70 6.25
CA ALA A 166 2.06 -14.86 7.07
C ALA A 166 1.76 -13.55 7.83
N ALA A 167 2.78 -12.91 8.42
CA ALA A 167 2.64 -11.62 9.09
C ALA A 167 2.07 -10.53 8.17
N ALA A 168 2.65 -10.35 6.97
CA ALA A 168 2.17 -9.35 6.01
C ALA A 168 0.73 -9.64 5.53
N LEU A 169 0.42 -10.92 5.27
CA LEU A 169 -0.89 -11.34 4.76
C LEU A 169 -2.00 -11.35 5.82
N LEU A 170 -1.68 -11.22 7.13
CA LEU A 170 -2.71 -11.05 8.16
C LEU A 170 -3.71 -9.93 7.79
N SER A 171 -3.24 -8.86 7.15
CA SER A 171 -4.05 -7.72 6.65
C SER A 171 -5.09 -8.09 5.59
N LYS A 172 -5.00 -9.28 5.01
CA LYS A 172 -5.92 -9.83 3.99
C LYS A 172 -6.58 -11.14 4.43
N MET A 173 -6.37 -11.56 5.67
CA MET A 173 -6.98 -12.74 6.25
C MET A 173 -8.35 -12.42 6.87
N GLY A 174 -9.11 -13.46 7.21
CA GLY A 174 -10.44 -13.29 7.82
C GLY A 174 -10.35 -12.85 9.28
N TYR A 175 -10.57 -11.55 9.52
CA TYR A 175 -10.80 -10.93 10.83
C TYR A 175 -12.05 -10.04 10.81
N THR A 176 -12.56 -9.67 11.98
CA THR A 176 -13.68 -8.72 12.12
C THR A 176 -13.18 -7.29 12.31
N GLU A 177 -14.03 -6.29 12.04
CA GLU A 177 -13.69 -4.88 12.24
C GLU A 177 -13.21 -4.56 13.67
N LYS A 178 -13.73 -5.27 14.68
CA LYS A 178 -13.30 -5.08 16.08
C LYS A 178 -11.90 -5.62 16.37
N GLU A 179 -11.36 -6.47 15.49
CA GLU A 179 -10.07 -7.13 15.68
C GLU A 179 -8.93 -6.41 14.97
N ARG A 180 -9.22 -5.36 14.19
CA ARG A 180 -8.21 -4.63 13.39
C ARG A 180 -7.02 -4.15 14.21
N VAL A 181 -7.28 -3.57 15.38
CA VAL A 181 -6.26 -3.14 16.36
C VAL A 181 -5.40 -4.35 16.79
N GLN A 182 -6.04 -5.47 17.11
CA GLN A 182 -5.35 -6.69 17.52
C GLN A 182 -4.51 -7.27 16.39
N VAL A 183 -5.01 -7.26 15.15
CA VAL A 183 -4.29 -7.75 13.96
C VAL A 183 -3.04 -6.89 13.72
N LYS A 184 -3.14 -5.57 13.82
CA LYS A 184 -2.00 -4.65 13.71
C LYS A 184 -0.98 -4.88 14.82
N LEU A 185 -1.43 -5.05 16.07
CA LEU A 185 -0.57 -5.34 17.20
C LEU A 185 0.21 -6.65 16.98
N GLU A 186 -0.48 -7.74 16.63
CA GLU A 186 0.17 -9.03 16.40
C GLU A 186 1.12 -9.00 15.21
N PHE A 187 0.81 -8.25 14.14
CA PHE A 187 1.74 -8.02 13.05
C PHE A 187 3.07 -7.39 13.54
N LEU A 188 2.99 -6.35 14.39
CA LEU A 188 4.17 -5.70 14.95
C LEU A 188 4.96 -6.63 15.87
N ARG A 189 4.27 -7.40 16.71
CA ARG A 189 4.88 -8.42 17.57
C ARG A 189 5.59 -9.50 16.75
N MET A 190 4.97 -9.96 15.66
CA MET A 190 5.60 -10.91 14.73
C MET A 190 6.90 -10.35 14.14
N LEU A 191 6.90 -9.10 13.68
CA LEU A 191 8.11 -8.46 13.14
C LEU A 191 9.23 -8.33 14.18
N ALA A 192 8.89 -7.94 15.41
CA ALA A 192 9.83 -7.82 16.51
C ALA A 192 10.53 -9.16 16.82
N ARG A 193 9.81 -10.28 16.79
CA ARG A 193 10.38 -11.61 17.05
C ARG A 193 11.32 -12.13 15.95
N MET A 194 11.17 -11.67 14.71
CA MET A 194 11.86 -12.25 13.55
C MET A 194 13.20 -11.59 13.21
N GLU A 195 13.59 -10.49 13.88
CA GLU A 195 14.86 -9.78 13.68
C GLU A 195 15.24 -9.60 12.19
N LEU A 196 14.27 -9.21 11.37
CA LEU A 196 14.44 -9.11 9.93
C LEU A 196 15.35 -7.95 9.54
N ASP A 197 16.03 -8.07 8.40
CA ASP A 197 16.79 -6.95 7.85
C ASP A 197 15.87 -5.75 7.54
N PRO A 198 16.41 -4.52 7.58
CA PRO A 198 15.60 -3.31 7.41
C PRO A 198 14.86 -3.22 6.07
N ALA A 199 15.38 -3.82 4.99
CA ALA A 199 14.73 -3.75 3.69
C ALA A 199 13.51 -4.69 3.63
N LYS A 200 13.66 -5.94 4.07
CA LYS A 200 12.56 -6.90 4.19
C LYS A 200 11.47 -6.38 5.10
N MET A 201 11.84 -5.83 6.25
CA MET A 201 10.88 -5.25 7.18
C MET A 201 10.11 -4.07 6.60
N ARG A 202 10.78 -3.18 5.83
CA ARG A 202 10.09 -2.10 5.12
C ARG A 202 9.08 -2.61 4.11
N LEU A 203 9.41 -3.66 3.36
CA LEU A 203 8.51 -4.30 2.39
C LEU A 203 7.27 -4.86 3.10
N LEU A 204 7.46 -5.67 4.15
CA LEU A 204 6.34 -6.27 4.91
C LEU A 204 5.43 -5.20 5.51
N HIS A 205 6.01 -4.16 6.09
CA HIS A 205 5.25 -3.06 6.67
C HIS A 205 4.50 -2.24 5.62
N GLY A 206 5.13 -1.97 4.48
CA GLY A 206 4.48 -1.27 3.36
C GLY A 206 3.32 -2.06 2.78
N PHE A 207 3.48 -3.38 2.65
CA PHE A 207 2.39 -4.28 2.24
C PHE A 207 1.24 -4.25 3.24
N PHE A 208 1.53 -4.47 4.53
CA PHE A 208 0.50 -4.57 5.57
C PHE A 208 -0.33 -3.28 5.69
N ASP A 209 0.33 -2.12 5.73
CA ASP A 209 -0.35 -0.82 5.89
C ASP A 209 -1.17 -0.42 4.67
N TYR A 210 -0.81 -0.90 3.48
CA TYR A 210 -1.59 -0.64 2.28
C TYR A 210 -2.99 -1.26 2.39
N TYR A 211 -3.11 -2.43 3.01
CA TYR A 211 -4.38 -3.15 3.13
C TYR A 211 -5.10 -2.92 4.46
N LEU A 212 -4.38 -2.79 5.57
CA LEU A 212 -4.95 -2.50 6.89
C LEU A 212 -4.47 -1.13 7.37
N LYS A 213 -5.26 -0.11 7.02
CA LYS A 213 -5.06 1.27 7.50
C LYS A 213 -5.96 1.53 8.69
N LEU A 214 -5.36 1.75 9.85
CA LEU A 214 -6.06 2.14 11.07
C LEU A 214 -6.34 3.66 11.07
N ASN A 215 -7.40 4.06 11.76
CA ASN A 215 -7.65 5.47 12.07
C ASN A 215 -6.88 5.92 13.33
N GLU A 216 -6.86 7.22 13.62
CA GLU A 216 -6.08 7.78 14.73
C GLU A 216 -6.43 7.19 16.11
N LYS A 217 -7.70 6.85 16.35
CA LYS A 217 -8.12 6.22 17.61
C LYS A 217 -7.61 4.78 17.70
N GLU A 218 -7.76 4.02 16.61
CA GLU A 218 -7.25 2.65 16.54
C GLU A 218 -5.71 2.61 16.68
N GLU A 219 -4.99 3.56 16.07
CA GLU A 219 -3.52 3.66 16.22
C GLU A 219 -3.11 4.03 17.65
N ALA A 220 -3.84 4.93 18.32
CA ALA A 220 -3.63 5.23 19.73
C ALA A 220 -3.86 3.99 20.60
N GLU A 221 -4.91 3.22 20.31
CA GLU A 221 -5.20 1.95 21.01
C GLU A 221 -4.09 0.91 20.81
N VAL A 222 -3.53 0.79 19.60
CA VAL A 222 -2.34 -0.07 19.37
C VAL A 222 -1.19 0.36 20.26
N MET A 223 -0.93 1.67 20.37
CA MET A 223 0.16 2.19 21.21
C MET A 223 -0.08 1.98 22.70
N GLU A 224 -1.32 2.09 23.18
CA GLU A 224 -1.68 1.75 24.56
C GLU A 224 -1.45 0.26 24.82
N ASN A 225 -1.88 -0.60 23.90
CA ASN A 225 -1.67 -2.04 24.02
C ASN A 225 -0.18 -2.41 24.03
N ILE A 226 0.66 -1.76 23.21
CA ILE A 226 2.12 -1.97 23.22
C ILE A 226 2.72 -1.62 24.58
N LYS A 227 2.27 -0.53 25.22
CA LYS A 227 2.76 -0.12 26.55
C LYS A 227 2.34 -1.07 27.68
N MET A 228 1.28 -1.86 27.46
CA MET A 228 0.81 -2.88 28.39
C MET A 228 1.48 -4.24 28.20
N LEU A 229 2.31 -4.42 27.17
CA LEU A 229 3.12 -5.63 26.99
C LEU A 229 4.20 -5.72 28.07
N ASP A 230 4.85 -6.88 28.14
CA ASP A 230 6.09 -7.03 28.91
C ASP A 230 7.12 -5.96 28.48
N PRO A 231 7.87 -5.33 29.40
CA PRO A 231 8.80 -4.25 29.06
C PRO A 231 9.79 -4.59 27.95
N ASP A 232 10.32 -5.83 27.93
CA ASP A 232 11.28 -6.26 26.92
C ASP A 232 10.61 -6.41 25.55
N GLU A 233 9.39 -6.96 25.51
CA GLU A 233 8.60 -7.10 24.29
C GLU A 233 8.17 -5.73 23.74
N ALA A 234 7.72 -4.83 24.61
CA ALA A 234 7.36 -3.46 24.26
C ALA A 234 8.55 -2.71 23.65
N GLU A 235 9.74 -2.83 24.26
CA GLU A 235 10.95 -2.20 23.76
C GLU A 235 11.33 -2.70 22.36
N GLN A 236 11.24 -4.00 22.11
CA GLN A 236 11.52 -4.59 20.80
C GLN A 236 10.57 -4.06 19.72
N VAL A 237 9.27 -4.00 20.02
CA VAL A 237 8.27 -3.46 19.09
C VAL A 237 8.50 -1.97 18.80
N LEU A 238 8.85 -1.18 19.82
CA LEU A 238 9.10 0.26 19.68
C LEU A 238 10.37 0.57 18.87
N LYS A 239 11.38 -0.32 18.90
CA LYS A 239 12.64 -0.17 18.14
C LYS A 239 12.52 -0.48 16.64
N LEU A 240 11.39 -1.01 16.18
CA LEU A 240 11.22 -1.33 14.76
C LEU A 240 11.47 -0.05 13.90
N PRO A 241 12.25 -0.09 12.81
CA PRO A 241 12.61 1.07 11.99
C PRO A 241 11.42 1.77 11.31
N ASN A 242 10.27 1.09 11.25
CA ASN A 242 9.01 1.64 10.77
C ASN A 242 7.98 1.81 11.90
N SER A 243 8.41 1.67 13.16
CA SER A 243 7.58 1.98 14.31
C SER A 243 7.12 3.42 14.19
N TYR A 244 5.91 3.65 14.70
CA TYR A 244 5.12 4.87 14.69
C TYR A 244 5.90 6.20 14.86
N PHE A 245 7.08 6.17 15.46
CA PHE A 245 7.97 7.31 15.65
C PHE A 245 8.35 8.02 14.34
N ASP A 246 8.76 7.29 13.30
CA ASP A 246 9.29 7.92 12.09
C ASP A 246 8.19 8.58 11.22
N ARG A 247 6.97 8.06 11.27
CA ARG A 247 5.82 8.63 10.53
C ARG A 247 5.10 9.71 11.30
N GLY A 248 4.87 9.53 12.61
CA GLY A 248 4.29 10.56 13.46
C GLY A 248 5.20 11.79 13.57
N PHE A 249 6.51 11.60 13.68
CA PHE A 249 7.48 12.70 13.71
C PHE A 249 7.58 13.43 12.36
N LYS A 250 7.64 12.70 11.24
CA LYS A 250 7.68 13.35 9.91
C LYS A 250 6.39 14.11 9.62
N ARG A 251 5.23 13.52 9.91
CA ARG A 251 3.93 14.15 9.69
C ARG A 251 3.71 15.33 10.62
N GLY A 252 3.99 15.20 11.92
CA GLY A 252 3.90 16.31 12.86
C GLY A 252 4.90 17.45 12.58
N LYS A 253 6.07 17.13 12.00
CA LYS A 253 7.04 18.13 11.56
C LYS A 253 6.58 18.86 10.29
N GLU A 254 5.95 18.17 9.35
CA GLU A 254 5.37 18.79 8.15
C GLU A 254 4.14 19.64 8.50
N GLU A 255 3.19 19.10 9.27
CA GLU A 255 1.98 19.80 9.73
C GLU A 255 2.35 21.02 10.60
N GLY A 256 3.27 20.86 11.57
CA GLY A 256 3.75 21.99 12.40
C GLY A 256 4.52 23.05 11.62
N ARG A 257 5.13 22.70 10.48
CA ARG A 257 5.78 23.68 9.59
C ARG A 257 4.74 24.46 8.80
N GLU A 258 3.70 23.80 8.28
CA GLU A 258 2.62 24.45 7.54
C GLU A 258 1.82 25.39 8.46
N GLU A 259 1.40 24.93 9.64
CA GLU A 259 0.72 25.77 10.63
C GLU A 259 1.59 26.97 11.07
N GLY A 260 2.89 26.75 11.29
CA GLY A 260 3.82 27.82 11.65
C GLY A 260 3.96 28.89 10.57
N ILE A 261 3.93 28.50 9.29
CA ILE A 261 3.95 29.43 8.15
C ILE A 261 2.63 30.21 8.08
N GLU A 262 1.50 29.53 8.23
CA GLU A 262 0.18 30.15 8.16
C GLU A 262 -0.03 31.20 9.26
N ILE A 263 0.29 30.85 10.51
CA ILE A 263 0.23 31.76 11.66
C ILE A 263 1.20 32.93 11.48
N GLY A 264 2.40 32.69 10.93
CA GLY A 264 3.38 33.75 10.65
C GLY A 264 2.88 34.76 9.60
N VAL A 265 2.26 34.27 8.52
CA VAL A 265 1.67 35.10 7.47
C VAL A 265 0.49 35.91 8.01
N GLU A 266 -0.37 35.30 8.81
CA GLU A 266 -1.54 35.98 9.40
C GLU A 266 -1.13 37.08 10.37
N LYS A 267 -0.18 36.80 11.28
CA LYS A 267 0.37 37.82 12.19
C LYS A 267 1.03 38.98 11.44
N GLY A 268 1.80 38.69 10.39
CA GLY A 268 2.41 39.73 9.54
C GLY A 268 1.36 40.65 8.89
N ARG A 269 0.27 40.08 8.38
CA ARG A 269 -0.85 40.84 7.81
C ARG A 269 -1.60 41.66 8.86
N GLU A 270 -1.79 41.14 10.06
CA GLU A 270 -2.42 41.89 11.15
C GLU A 270 -1.56 43.07 11.62
N GLU A 271 -0.25 42.89 11.74
CA GLU A 271 0.68 43.96 12.10
C GLU A 271 0.72 45.06 11.03
N GLU A 272 0.77 44.67 9.75
CA GLU A 272 0.69 45.59 8.62
C GLU A 272 -0.63 46.39 8.63
N ARG A 273 -1.76 45.71 8.86
CA ARG A 273 -3.08 46.34 8.96
C ARG A 273 -3.16 47.31 10.14
N LYS A 274 -2.62 46.95 11.31
CA LYS A 274 -2.56 47.85 12.48
C LYS A 274 -1.71 49.08 12.19
N LYS A 275 -0.57 48.90 11.51
CA LYS A 275 0.30 50.01 11.11
C LYS A 275 -0.43 50.95 10.15
N LEU A 276 -1.10 50.42 9.11
CA LEU A 276 -1.92 51.20 8.18
C LEU A 276 -3.05 51.96 8.88
N LEU A 277 -3.77 51.34 9.81
CA LEU A 277 -4.84 52.00 10.57
C LEU A 277 -4.33 53.17 11.43
N GLN A 278 -3.06 53.15 11.85
CA GLN A 278 -2.43 54.25 12.59
C GLN A 278 -1.89 55.33 11.66
N THR A 279 -1.34 54.97 10.50
CA THR A 279 -0.69 55.92 9.58
C THR A 279 -1.66 56.62 8.63
N ILE A 280 -2.77 55.99 8.23
CA ILE A 280 -3.78 56.60 7.34
C ILE A 280 -4.39 57.89 7.93
N PRO A 281 -4.83 57.94 9.21
CA PRO A 281 -5.35 59.18 9.79
C PRO A 281 -4.32 60.30 9.86
N ILE A 282 -3.04 59.96 10.04
CA ILE A 282 -1.93 60.92 10.05
C ILE A 282 -1.74 61.48 8.63
N ALA A 283 -1.72 60.61 7.61
CA ALA A 283 -1.63 61.02 6.21
C ALA A 283 -2.80 61.93 5.78
N ILE A 284 -4.04 61.61 6.19
CA ILE A 284 -5.23 62.45 5.93
C ILE A 284 -5.06 63.84 6.55
N LYS A 285 -4.62 63.93 7.82
CA LYS A 285 -4.37 65.23 8.49
C LYS A 285 -3.29 66.04 7.77
N MET A 286 -2.21 65.41 7.32
CA MET A 286 -1.13 66.08 6.60
C MET A 286 -1.59 66.56 5.20
N LEU A 287 -2.40 65.77 4.49
CA LEU A 287 -2.99 66.16 3.20
C LEU A 287 -3.93 67.36 3.35
N LEU A 288 -4.82 67.36 4.35
CA LEU A 288 -5.72 68.48 4.64
C LEU A 288 -4.98 69.75 5.06
N ALA A 289 -3.79 69.62 5.66
CA ALA A 289 -2.91 70.74 5.99
C ALA A 289 -2.09 71.25 4.79
N GLY A 290 -2.27 70.69 3.58
CA GLY A 290 -1.61 71.14 2.36
C GLY A 290 -0.13 70.76 2.25
N MET A 291 0.33 69.73 2.98
CA MET A 291 1.72 69.27 2.91
C MET A 291 2.02 68.58 1.57
N GLU A 292 3.27 68.67 1.10
CA GLU A 292 3.71 67.99 -0.13
C GLU A 292 3.69 66.47 -0.02
N LEU A 293 3.29 65.79 -1.10
CA LEU A 293 3.14 64.33 -1.16
C LEU A 293 4.42 63.57 -0.79
N GLN A 294 5.59 64.05 -1.23
CA GLN A 294 6.87 63.42 -0.91
C GLN A 294 7.16 63.43 0.59
N LEU A 295 6.85 64.53 1.28
CA LEU A 295 7.04 64.64 2.72
C LEU A 295 6.07 63.73 3.49
N ILE A 296 4.84 63.53 2.99
CA ILE A 296 3.85 62.63 3.60
C ILE A 296 4.31 61.18 3.49
N VAL A 297 4.79 60.76 2.32
CA VAL A 297 5.36 59.42 2.08
C VAL A 297 6.54 59.17 3.03
N GLU A 298 7.46 60.13 3.16
CA GLU A 298 8.62 60.01 4.04
C GLU A 298 8.24 59.88 5.52
N LYS A 299 7.25 60.67 5.99
CA LYS A 299 6.87 60.71 7.42
C LYS A 299 5.91 59.61 7.85
N THR A 300 5.09 59.09 6.94
CA THR A 300 4.09 58.07 7.26
C THR A 300 4.55 56.66 6.89
N GLY A 301 5.55 56.54 6.02
CA GLY A 301 6.04 55.26 5.50
C GLY A 301 5.03 54.56 4.58
N LEU A 302 3.97 55.25 4.16
CA LEU A 302 3.04 54.77 3.14
C LEU A 302 3.67 54.90 1.75
N SER A 303 3.34 54.00 0.84
CA SER A 303 3.74 54.13 -0.56
C SER A 303 3.06 55.35 -1.21
N GLN A 304 3.72 55.93 -2.22
CA GLN A 304 3.17 57.05 -2.98
C GLN A 304 1.77 56.74 -3.54
N THR A 305 1.57 55.51 -4.03
CA THR A 305 0.28 55.02 -4.53
C THR A 305 -0.82 54.96 -3.47
N GLU A 306 -0.49 54.67 -2.22
CA GLU A 306 -1.47 54.66 -1.12
C GLU A 306 -1.89 56.08 -0.75
N VAL A 307 -0.93 57.01 -0.68
CA VAL A 307 -1.19 58.43 -0.37
C VAL A 307 -2.03 59.08 -1.48
N GLU A 308 -1.75 58.79 -2.75
CA GLU A 308 -2.52 59.30 -3.90
C GLU A 308 -3.96 58.77 -3.90
N LYS A 309 -4.19 57.49 -3.55
CA LYS A 309 -5.54 56.93 -3.40
C LYS A 309 -6.33 57.62 -2.28
N ILE A 310 -5.69 57.86 -1.13
CA ILE A 310 -6.31 58.58 0.00
C ILE A 310 -6.70 60.01 -0.44
N LYS A 311 -5.81 60.71 -1.16
CA LYS A 311 -6.07 62.05 -1.69
C LYS A 311 -7.25 62.07 -2.66
N GLN A 312 -7.30 61.13 -3.61
CA GLN A 312 -8.42 61.01 -4.55
C GLN A 312 -9.76 60.76 -3.84
N GLN A 313 -9.77 59.92 -2.79
CA GLN A 313 -10.99 59.66 -2.00
C GLN A 313 -11.47 60.90 -1.24
N LEU A 314 -10.55 61.73 -0.73
CA LEU A 314 -10.87 62.99 -0.07
C LEU A 314 -11.42 64.05 -1.04
N GLU A 315 -10.96 64.07 -2.30
CA GLU A 315 -11.44 64.98 -3.34
C GLU A 315 -12.84 64.62 -3.87
N HIS A 316 -13.31 63.38 -3.63
CA HIS A 316 -14.61 62.86 -4.05
C HIS A 316 -15.59 62.64 -2.88
N SER A 317 -15.22 63.01 -1.65
CA SER A 317 -16.06 62.93 -0.43
C SER A 317 -16.65 64.29 -0.07
#